data_AF-W2NC96-F1
#
_entry.id   AF-W2NC96-F1
#
_cell.length_a   1.000
_cell.length_b   1.000
_cell.length_c   1.000
_cell.angle_alpha   90.00
_cell.angle_beta   90.00
_cell.angle_gamma   90.00
#
_symmetry.space_group_name_H-M   'P 1'
#
loop_
_entity.id
_entity.type
_entity.pdbx_description
1 polymer ?
#
loop_
_entity_poly.entity_id
_entity_poly.type
_entity_poly.pdbx_seq_one_letter_code
_entity_poly.pdbx_strand_id
1 'polypeptide(L)'
;YAEEFFDAPTRRLITTAKAFSEELNDYAPWSSEEVKAAAFWFSNVLGEHRRATEFDISHGTSTRSELSRRFCMLDLELGGMLLKRSRGRDQVARHAKRELHEPQLESSDRPSY
;
A
#
# COMPACT_ATOMS: atom_id res chain seq x y z
N TYR A 1 4.57 22.43 -14.91
CA TYR A 1 4.17 22.74 -13.52
C TYR A 1 5.22 22.33 -12.50
N ALA A 2 5.57 21.05 -12.30
CA ALA A 2 6.56 20.67 -11.27
C ALA A 2 7.97 21.31 -11.46
N GLU A 3 8.34 21.67 -12.69
CA GLU A 3 9.66 22.24 -12.99
C GLU A 3 9.89 23.65 -12.45
N GLU A 4 8.84 24.46 -12.29
CA GLU A 4 8.94 25.85 -11.82
C GLU A 4 8.95 25.98 -10.30
N PHE A 5 8.39 25.01 -9.57
CA PHE A 5 8.15 25.14 -8.12
C PHE A 5 9.07 24.27 -7.26
N PHE A 6 9.64 23.21 -7.82
CA PHE A 6 10.39 22.22 -7.05
C PHE A 6 11.88 22.24 -7.40
N ASP A 7 12.70 22.09 -6.38
CA ASP A 7 14.13 21.84 -6.55
C ASP A 7 14.41 20.49 -7.23
N ALA A 8 15.64 20.32 -7.74
CA ALA A 8 16.00 19.11 -8.48
C ALA A 8 15.75 17.80 -7.69
N PRO A 9 16.06 17.70 -6.38
CA PRO A 9 15.74 16.52 -5.58
C PRO A 9 14.24 16.22 -5.49
N THR A 10 13.42 17.24 -5.22
CA THR A 10 11.97 17.08 -5.11
C THR A 10 11.36 16.67 -6.45
N ARG A 11 11.81 17.28 -7.56
CA ARG A 11 11.38 16.89 -8.91
C ARG A 11 11.70 15.44 -9.22
N ARG A 12 12.91 14.98 -8.85
CA ARG A 12 13.31 13.58 -9.02
C ARG A 12 12.39 12.66 -8.24
N LEU A 13 12.15 12.95 -6.96
CA LEU A 13 11.26 12.16 -6.11
C LEU A 13 9.85 12.03 -6.72
N ILE A 14 9.25 13.15 -7.09
CA ILE A 14 7.88 13.16 -7.67
C ILE A 14 7.83 12.42 -9.00
N THR A 15 8.85 12.57 -9.84
CA THR A 15 8.94 11.86 -11.13
C THR A 15 9.03 10.35 -10.91
N THR A 16 9.88 9.91 -9.98
CA THR A 16 10.01 8.48 -9.65
C THR A 16 8.74 7.93 -9.01
N ALA A 17 8.11 8.69 -8.10
CA ALA A 17 6.84 8.30 -7.48
C ALA A 17 5.73 8.10 -8.54
N LYS A 18 5.66 9.00 -9.53
CA LYS A 18 4.70 8.89 -10.63
C LYS A 18 4.97 7.65 -11.48
N ALA A 19 6.21 7.45 -11.94
CA ALA A 19 6.57 6.28 -12.74
C ALA A 19 6.26 4.97 -11.99
N PHE A 20 6.57 4.92 -10.69
CA PHE A 20 6.26 3.76 -9.87
C PHE A 20 4.75 3.54 -9.68
N SER A 21 3.95 4.60 -9.58
CA SER A 21 2.49 4.48 -9.53
C SER A 21 1.89 3.89 -10.82
N GLU A 22 2.52 4.18 -11.97
CA GLU A 22 2.15 3.59 -13.26
C GLU A 22 2.54 2.10 -13.30
N GLU A 23 3.74 1.74 -12.84
CA GLU A 23 4.20 0.34 -12.71
C GLU A 23 3.32 -0.47 -11.75
N LEU A 24 2.89 0.12 -10.62
CA LEU A 24 1.97 -0.53 -9.68
C LEU A 24 0.65 -0.94 -10.36
N ASN A 25 0.20 -0.19 -11.36
CA ASN A 25 -1.02 -0.50 -12.08
C ASN A 25 -0.92 -1.81 -12.89
N ASP A 26 0.29 -2.21 -13.28
CA ASP A 26 0.53 -3.47 -14.01
C ASP A 26 0.28 -4.72 -13.13
N TYR A 27 0.25 -4.56 -11.80
CA TYR A 27 -0.03 -5.63 -10.84
C TYR A 27 -1.51 -5.74 -10.44
N ALA A 28 -2.40 -5.00 -11.10
CA ALA A 28 -3.85 -5.08 -10.91
C ALA A 28 -4.40 -6.50 -11.22
N PRO A 29 -5.56 -6.91 -10.65
CA PRO A 29 -6.50 -6.11 -9.87
C PRO A 29 -6.15 -5.98 -8.38
N TRP A 30 -6.18 -4.74 -7.88
CA TRP A 30 -5.95 -4.40 -6.49
C TRP A 30 -7.27 -4.36 -5.69
N SER A 31 -7.23 -4.84 -4.45
CA SER A 31 -8.33 -4.65 -3.49
C SER A 31 -8.31 -3.24 -2.88
N SER A 32 -9.45 -2.78 -2.35
CA SER A 32 -9.52 -1.49 -1.66
C SER A 32 -8.52 -1.38 -0.50
N GLU A 33 -8.29 -2.47 0.25
CA GLU A 33 -7.34 -2.48 1.37
C GLU A 33 -5.87 -2.38 0.90
N GLU A 34 -5.53 -2.96 -0.24
CA GLU A 34 -4.18 -2.81 -0.82
C GLU A 34 -3.96 -1.40 -1.37
N VAL A 35 -4.97 -0.81 -2.03
CA VAL A 35 -4.91 0.58 -2.49
C VAL A 35 -4.71 1.53 -1.30
N LYS A 36 -5.45 1.33 -0.20
CA LYS A 36 -5.25 2.10 1.04
C LYS A 36 -3.84 1.92 1.62
N ALA A 37 -3.32 0.69 1.61
CA ALA A 37 -1.98 0.39 2.10
C ALA A 37 -0.90 1.08 1.26
N ALA A 38 -1.00 1.01 -0.08
CA ALA A 38 -0.08 1.70 -0.98
C ALA A 38 -0.16 3.23 -0.80
N ALA A 39 -1.35 3.80 -0.73
CA ALA A 39 -1.55 5.25 -0.51
C ALA A 39 -0.98 5.72 0.84
N PHE A 40 -1.16 4.93 1.90
CA PHE A 40 -0.54 5.20 3.20
C PHE A 40 0.99 5.18 3.10
N TRP A 41 1.56 4.18 2.45
CA TRP A 41 2.99 4.07 2.25
C TRP A 41 3.57 5.25 1.45
N PHE A 42 2.93 5.65 0.35
CA PHE A 42 3.31 6.86 -0.41
C PHE A 42 3.32 8.11 0.47
N SER A 43 2.30 8.26 1.34
CA SER A 43 2.20 9.39 2.26
C SER A 43 3.35 9.42 3.26
N ASN A 44 3.78 8.25 3.76
CA ASN A 44 4.93 8.14 4.65
C ASN A 44 6.24 8.55 3.96
N VAL A 45 6.50 8.06 2.75
CA VAL A 45 7.71 8.41 1.98
C VAL A 45 7.76 9.91 1.70
N LEU A 46 6.63 10.53 1.33
CA LEU A 46 6.55 11.99 1.13
C LEU A 46 6.76 12.75 2.45
N GLY A 47 6.24 12.24 3.57
CA GLY A 47 6.47 12.81 4.90
C GLY A 47 7.94 12.74 5.33
N GLU A 48 8.62 11.64 5.04
CA GLU A 48 10.07 11.49 5.25
C GLU A 48 10.87 12.48 4.41
N HIS A 49 10.52 12.65 3.13
CA HIS A 49 11.16 13.64 2.27
C HIS A 49 11.02 15.06 2.80
N ARG A 50 9.85 15.42 3.32
CA ARG A 50 9.63 16.73 3.94
C ARG A 50 10.56 16.93 5.15
N ARG A 51 10.63 15.96 6.06
CA ARG A 51 11.52 16.01 7.23
C ARG A 51 12.99 16.09 6.84
N ALA A 52 13.40 15.31 5.85
CA ALA A 52 14.77 15.35 5.35
C ALA A 52 15.10 16.70 4.69
N THR A 53 14.14 17.32 4.00
CA THR A 53 14.28 18.67 3.44
C THR A 53 14.47 19.72 4.55
N GLU A 54 13.64 19.69 5.60
CA GLU A 54 13.77 20.59 6.75
C GLU A 54 15.14 20.43 7.44
N PHE A 55 15.60 19.19 7.60
CA PHE A 55 16.91 18.88 8.17
C PHE A 55 18.06 19.37 7.29
N ASP A 56 18.02 19.08 5.99
CA ASP A 56 19.03 19.48 5.01
C ASP A 56 19.19 21.00 4.93
N ILE A 57 18.08 21.76 4.97
CA ILE A 57 18.11 23.22 5.02
C ILE A 57 18.79 23.72 6.30
N SER A 58 18.47 23.10 7.44
CA SER A 58 18.97 23.53 8.75
C SER A 58 20.46 23.22 8.97
N HIS A 59 20.98 22.18 8.30
CA HIS A 59 22.34 21.66 8.54
C HIS A 59 23.26 21.71 7.30
N GLY A 60 22.76 22.16 6.15
CA GLY A 60 23.52 22.20 4.89
C GLY A 60 23.86 20.82 4.33
N THR A 61 23.04 19.80 4.62
CA THR A 61 23.24 18.41 4.16
C THR A 61 22.39 18.07 2.93
N SER A 62 22.55 16.86 2.38
CA SER A 62 21.77 16.38 1.22
C SER A 62 21.31 14.93 1.41
N THR A 63 20.66 14.68 2.54
CA THR A 63 20.22 13.34 2.97
C THR A 63 18.97 12.86 2.22
N ARG A 64 18.16 13.77 1.66
CA ARG A 64 16.89 13.42 0.99
C ARG A 64 17.03 12.76 -0.39
N SER A 65 18.23 12.76 -0.98
CA SER A 65 18.46 12.28 -2.35
C SER A 65 18.20 10.79 -2.55
N GLU A 66 18.31 9.99 -1.49
CA GLU A 66 18.18 8.53 -1.57
C GLU A 66 16.74 8.01 -1.44
N LEU A 67 15.79 8.85 -1.01
CA LEU A 67 14.40 8.45 -0.80
C LEU A 67 13.69 7.97 -2.07
N SER A 68 14.16 8.41 -3.25
CA SER A 68 13.62 7.91 -4.52
C SER A 68 13.85 6.40 -4.72
N ARG A 69 14.85 5.80 -4.05
CA ARG A 69 15.11 4.36 -4.12
C ARG A 69 14.02 3.51 -3.45
N ARG A 70 13.18 4.12 -2.62
CA ARG A 70 12.06 3.43 -1.96
C ARG A 70 10.93 3.08 -2.94
N PHE A 71 10.81 3.78 -4.06
CA PHE A 71 9.80 3.51 -5.09
C PHE A 71 10.15 2.26 -5.91
N CYS A 72 10.03 1.09 -5.28
CA CYS A 72 10.16 -0.20 -5.93
C CYS A 72 9.32 -1.25 -5.21
N MET A 73 8.93 -2.31 -5.92
CA MET A 73 8.19 -3.44 -5.35
C MET A 73 8.99 -4.25 -4.30
N LEU A 74 10.31 -4.06 -4.25
CA LEU A 74 11.20 -4.70 -3.27
C LEU A 74 11.33 -3.91 -1.96
N ASP A 75 10.68 -2.75 -1.82
CA ASP A 75 10.63 -2.02 -0.55
C ASP A 75 9.95 -2.91 0.51
N LEU A 76 10.71 -3.23 1.56
CA LEU A 76 10.28 -4.19 2.58
C LEU A 76 9.05 -3.70 3.35
N GLU A 77 8.91 -2.38 3.52
CA GLU A 77 7.75 -1.80 4.20
C GLU A 77 6.50 -1.97 3.33
N LEU A 78 6.57 -1.58 2.05
CA LEU A 78 5.49 -1.74 1.09
C LEU A 78 5.10 -3.21 0.93
N GLY A 79 6.07 -4.08 0.64
CA GLY A 79 5.85 -5.52 0.46
C GLY A 79 5.25 -6.18 1.70
N GLY A 80 5.72 -5.80 2.90
CA GLY A 80 5.17 -6.27 4.16
C GLY A 80 3.73 -5.82 4.39
N MET A 81 3.39 -4.58 4.03
CA MET A 81 2.02 -4.05 4.11
C MET A 81 1.07 -4.77 3.16
N LEU A 82 1.47 -4.93 1.89
CA LEU A 82 0.64 -5.60 0.88
C LEU A 82 0.43 -7.08 1.22
N LEU A 83 1.47 -7.80 1.64
CA LEU A 83 1.38 -9.21 2.02
C LEU A 83 0.45 -9.44 3.22
N LYS A 84 0.48 -8.55 4.22
CA LYS A 84 -0.43 -8.65 5.38
C LYS A 84 -1.89 -8.51 4.95
N ARG A 85 -2.17 -7.62 4.00
CA ARG A 85 -3.54 -7.36 3.52
C ARG A 85 -4.02 -8.42 2.53
N SER A 86 -3.14 -9.00 1.72
CA SER A 86 -3.49 -10.13 0.85
C SER A 86 -3.90 -11.37 1.65
N ARG A 87 -3.17 -11.71 2.73
CA ARG A 87 -3.50 -12.84 3.61
C ARG A 87 -4.83 -12.70 4.36
N GLY A 88 -5.30 -11.48 4.60
CA GLY A 88 -6.62 -11.23 5.18
C GLY A 88 -7.75 -11.68 4.23
N ARG A 89 -7.56 -11.47 2.92
CA ARG A 89 -8.51 -11.89 1.88
C ARG A 89 -8.64 -13.41 1.80
N ASP A 90 -7.53 -14.13 1.83
CA ASP A 90 -7.52 -15.59 1.76
C ASP A 90 -8.29 -16.22 2.93
N GLN A 91 -8.20 -15.63 4.12
CA GLN A 91 -8.91 -16.12 5.30
C GLN A 91 -10.41 -15.85 5.21
N VAL A 92 -10.82 -14.65 4.78
CA VAL A 92 -12.24 -14.30 4.57
C VAL A 92 -12.85 -15.16 3.46
N ALA A 93 -12.14 -15.35 2.34
CA ALA A 93 -12.60 -16.19 1.23
C ALA A 93 -12.76 -17.66 1.64
N ARG A 94 -11.86 -18.19 2.50
CA ARG A 94 -11.99 -19.54 3.06
C ARG A 94 -13.16 -19.65 4.02
N HIS A 95 -13.43 -18.63 4.83
CA HIS A 95 -14.58 -18.62 5.75
C HIS A 95 -15.90 -18.58 4.99
N ALA A 96 -16.03 -17.69 4.00
CA ALA A 96 -17.23 -17.59 3.17
C ALA A 96 -17.54 -18.89 2.40
N LYS A 97 -16.51 -19.59 1.90
CA LYS A 97 -16.68 -20.90 1.26
C LYS A 97 -17.17 -22.00 2.20
N ARG A 98 -16.85 -21.92 3.50
CA ARG A 98 -17.29 -22.88 4.51
C ARG A 98 -18.76 -22.66 4.89
N GLU A 99 -19.18 -21.40 5.07
CA GLU A 99 -20.59 -21.10 5.37
C GLU A 99 -21.53 -21.45 4.20
N LEU A 100 -21.07 -21.32 2.95
CA LEU A 100 -21.86 -21.75 1.79
C LEU A 100 -22.02 -23.28 1.67
N HIS A 101 -21.20 -24.06 2.37
CA HIS A 101 -21.22 -25.53 2.35
C HIS A 101 -21.87 -26.15 3.59
N GLU A 102 -22.44 -25.36 4.50
CA GLU A 102 -23.23 -25.92 5.59
C GLU A 102 -24.61 -26.34 5.06
N PRO A 103 -24.94 -27.64 4.96
CA PRO A 103 -26.30 -28.03 4.66
C PRO A 103 -27.16 -27.63 5.87
N GLN A 104 -28.13 -26.74 5.66
CA GLN A 104 -29.16 -26.50 6.67
C GLN A 104 -29.89 -27.80 6.94
N LEU A 105 -29.51 -28.49 8.03
CA LEU A 105 -30.30 -29.58 8.59
C LEU A 105 -31.59 -28.95 9.10
N GLU A 106 -32.67 -29.09 8.33
CA GLU A 106 -34.02 -28.82 8.80
C GLU A 106 -34.28 -29.61 10.09
N SER A 107 -34.42 -28.87 11.19
CA SER A 107 -34.88 -29.37 12.48
C SER A 107 -36.33 -29.82 12.32
N SER A 108 -36.54 -31.12 12.09
CA SER A 108 -37.85 -31.75 12.04
C SER A 108 -38.36 -31.92 13.48
N ASP A 109 -39.08 -30.92 13.97
CA ASP A 109 -39.89 -31.03 15.19
C ASP A 109 -41.11 -31.91 14.89
N ARG A 110 -41.12 -33.13 15.44
CA ARG A 110 -42.35 -33.91 15.66
C ARG A 110 -42.46 -34.25 17.14
N PRO A 111 -43.49 -33.78 17.85
CA PRO A 111 -43.87 -34.35 19.13
C PRO A 111 -44.72 -35.59 18.89
N SER A 112 -44.26 -36.73 19.41
CA SER A 112 -45.07 -37.95 19.54
C SER A 112 -45.93 -37.83 20.80
N TYR A 113 -47.25 -37.85 20.65
CA TYR A 113 -48.20 -38.24 21.69
C TYR A 113 -48.83 -39.57 21.30
#